data_AF-A0A6C0FG45-F1
#
_entry.id   AF-A0A6C0FG45-F1
#
_cell.length_a   1.000
_cell.length_b   1.000
_cell.length_c   1.000
_cell.angle_alpha   90.00
_cell.angle_beta   90.00
_cell.angle_gamma   90.00
#
_symmetry.space_group_name_H-M   'P 1'
#
loop_
_entity.id
_entity.type
_entity.pdbx_description
1 polymer ?
#
loop_
_entity_poly.entity_id
_entity_poly.type
_entity_poly.pdbx_seq_one_letter_code
_entity_poly.pdbx_strand_id
1 'polypeptide(L)' 'MDNQHELHEQYVQTFTKKEKRGYEIAKGLLGMSFDLEKSIGYQEWKKKQKDNNNK' A
#
# COMPACT_ATOMS: atom_id res chain seq x y z
N MET A 1 -18.78 -2.43 -1.67
CA MET A 1 -18.36 -1.07 -2.06
C MET A 1 -17.60 -0.55 -0.84
N ASP A 2 -16.27 -0.50 -0.72
CA ASP A 2 -15.15 -0.49 -1.66
C ASP A 2 -13.90 -1.06 -0.93
N ASN A 3 -13.62 -2.36 -1.07
CA ASN A 3 -12.55 -3.06 -0.32
C ASN A 3 -11.13 -2.54 -0.61
N GLN A 4 -10.94 -1.84 -1.73
CA GLN A 4 -9.61 -1.40 -2.18
C GLN A 4 -9.11 -0.20 -1.38
N HIS A 5 -10.01 0.71 -1.00
CA HIS A 5 -9.66 1.88 -0.20
C HIS A 5 -9.18 1.47 1.19
N GLU A 6 -9.92 0.54 1.82
CA GLU A 6 -9.60 0.05 3.16
C GLU A 6 -8.24 -0.67 3.19
N LEU A 7 -7.95 -1.50 2.19
CA LEU A 7 -6.65 -2.17 2.08
C LEU A 7 -5.49 -1.19 1.85
N HIS A 8 -5.71 -0.11 1.10
CA HIS A 8 -4.72 0.94 0.94
C HIS A 8 -4.43 1.65 2.24
N GLU A 9 -5.47 1.97 3.02
CA GLU A 9 -5.30 2.60 4.33
C GLU A 9 -4.55 1.68 5.28
N GLN A 10 -4.90 0.38 5.34
CA GLN A 10 -4.18 -0.58 6.17
C GLN A 10 -2.71 -0.70 5.76
N TYR A 11 -2.42 -0.72 4.45
CA TYR A 11 -1.04 -0.74 3.97
C TYR A 11 -0.27 0.52 4.36
N VAL A 12 -0.87 1.71 4.17
CA VAL A 12 -0.28 2.99 4.58
C VAL A 12 -0.13 3.09 6.10
N GLN A 13 -0.97 2.42 6.89
CA GLN A 13 -0.83 2.31 8.34
C GLN A 13 0.36 1.43 8.74
N THR A 14 0.74 0.44 7.93
CA THR A 14 1.94 -0.37 8.18
C THR A 14 3.25 0.39 7.95
N PHE A 15 3.19 1.54 7.26
CA PHE A 15 4.37 2.32 6.93
C PHE A 15 4.94 3.06 8.13
N THR A 16 6.27 3.00 8.27
CA THR A 16 7.00 3.87 9.18
C THR A 16 7.03 5.32 8.68
N LYS A 17 7.45 6.26 9.54
CA LYS A 17 7.56 7.70 9.19
C LYS A 17 8.38 7.95 7.92
N LYS A 18 9.42 7.15 7.68
CA LYS A 18 10.27 7.26 6.47
C LYS A 18 9.53 6.78 5.22
N GLU A 19 8.81 5.66 5.33
CA GLU A 19 8.04 5.07 4.22
C GLU A 19 6.85 5.95 3.85
N LYS A 20 6.14 6.53 4.82
CA LYS A 20 5.09 7.52 4.55
C LYS A 20 5.62 8.70 3.76
N ARG A 21 6.76 9.27 4.16
CA ARG A 21 7.40 10.38 3.44
C ARG A 21 7.72 10.01 2.00
N GLY A 22 8.27 8.81 1.77
CA GLY A 22 8.57 8.31 0.42
C GLY A 22 7.30 8.11 -0.42
N TYR A 23 6.26 7.54 0.19
CA TYR A 23 4.95 7.35 -0.45
C TYR A 23 4.31 8.67 -0.85
N GLU A 24 4.33 9.69 0.02
CA GLU A 24 3.77 11.01 -0.29
C GLU A 24 4.53 11.71 -1.42
N ILE A 25 5.87 11.59 -1.45
CA ILE A 25 6.68 12.13 -2.54
C ILE A 25 6.37 11.42 -3.86
N ALA A 26 6.32 10.08 -3.85
CA ALA A 26 5.99 9.29 -5.04
C ALA A 26 4.57 9.58 -5.54
N LYS A 27 3.60 9.70 -4.63
CA LYS A 27 2.21 10.07 -4.94
C LYS A 27 2.12 11.48 -5.53
N GLY A 28 2.91 12.43 -5.02
CA GLY A 28 2.98 13.78 -5.57
C GLY A 28 3.65 13.84 -6.95
N LEU A 29 4.69 13.04 -7.17
CA LEU A 29 5.41 12.96 -8.45
C LEU A 29 4.62 12.24 -9.55
N LEU A 30 3.97 11.13 -9.19
CA LEU A 30 3.24 10.28 -10.12
C LEU A 30 1.77 10.69 -10.26
N GLY A 31 1.25 11.49 -9.33
CA GLY A 31 -0.09 12.08 -9.38
C GLY A 31 -1.17 11.03 -9.66
N MET A 32 -1.87 11.19 -10.79
CA MET A 32 -2.93 10.27 -11.24
C MET A 32 -2.41 8.95 -11.83
N SER A 33 -1.13 8.87 -12.19
CA SER A 33 -0.49 7.63 -12.65
C SER A 33 0.01 6.77 -11.50
N PHE A 34 -0.12 7.24 -10.25
CA PHE A 34 0.26 6.48 -9.08
C PHE A 34 -0.78 5.39 -8.78
N ASP A 35 -0.35 4.14 -8.94
CA ASP A 35 -1.20 2.97 -8.79
C ASP A 35 -0.61 2.07 -7.69
N LEU A 36 -1.12 2.22 -6.47
CA LEU A 36 -0.64 1.49 -5.29
C LEU A 36 -0.86 -0.01 -5.46
N GLU A 37 -1.92 -0.42 -6.15
CA GLU A 37 -2.26 -1.83 -6.37
C GLU A 37 -1.27 -2.58 -7.25
N LYS A 38 -0.68 -1.85 -8.20
CA LYS A 38 0.37 -2.36 -9.09
C LYS A 38 1.77 -2.20 -8.51
N SER A 39 1.88 -1.57 -7.35
CA SER A 39 3.18 -1.40 -6.69
C SER A 39 3.62 -2.71 -6.07
N ILE A 40 4.87 -3.10 -6.34
CA ILE A 40 5.48 -4.35 -5.88
C ILE A 40 5.33 -4.51 -4.36
N GLY A 41 5.56 -3.43 -3.60
CA GLY A 41 5.44 -3.47 -2.14
C GLY A 41 4.03 -3.82 -1.64
N TYR A 42 2.98 -3.30 -2.29
CA TYR A 42 1.60 -3.59 -1.91
C TYR A 42 1.20 -5.01 -2.29
N GLN A 43 1.64 -5.51 -3.45
CA GLN A 43 1.39 -6.90 -3.85
C GLN A 43 2.05 -7.89 -2.89
N GLU A 44 3.30 -7.64 -2.52
CA GLU A 44 4.05 -8.45 -1.54
C GLU A 44 3.40 -8.39 -0.15
N TRP A 45 2.99 -7.21 0.30
CA TRP A 45 2.27 -7.05 1.57
C TRP A 45 0.93 -7.78 1.57
N LYS A 46 0.13 -7.63 0.50
CA LYS A 46 -1.16 -8.30 0.34
C LYS A 46 -0.99 -9.82 0.34
N LYS A 47 0.08 -10.33 -0.27
CA LYS A 47 0.44 -11.75 -0.23
C LYS A 47 0.79 -12.21 1.19
N LYS A 48 1.57 -11.43 1.94
CA LYS A 48 1.89 -11.70 3.35
C LYS A 48 0.67 -11.69 4.27
N GLN A 49 -0.27 -10.76 4.08
CA GLN A 49 -1.52 -10.72 4.84
C GLN A 49 -2.35 -12.00 4.62
N LYS A 50 -2.37 -12.51 3.39
CA LYS A 50 -3.06 -13.75 3.04
C LYS A 50 -2.39 -14.99 3.65
N ASP A 51 -1.06 -14.99 3.75
CA ASP A 51 -0.27 -16.05 4.38
C ASP A 51 -0.41 -16.04 5.93
N ASN A 52 -0.45 -14.85 6.56
CA ASN A 52 -0.61 -14.71 8.01
C ASN A 52 -1.99 -15.16 8.53
N ASN A 53 -3.05 -15.07 7.72
CA ASN A 53 -4.40 -15.48 8.11
C ASN A 53 -4.61 -17.01 8.02
N ASN A 54 -3.60 -17.78 7.62
CA ASN A 54 -3.68 -19.24 7.50
C ASN A 54 -2.76 -19.98 8.50
N LYS A 55 -2.43 -19.36 9.64
CA LYS A 55 -1.61 -20.00 10.68
C LYS A 55 -2.30 -20.04 12.04
#